data_AF-A0A2D6PPE9-F1
#
_entry.id   AF-A0A2D6PPE9-F1
#
_cell.length_a   1.000
_cell.length_b   1.000
_cell.length_c   1.000
_cell.angle_alpha   90.00
_cell.angle_beta   90.00
_cell.angle_gamma   90.00
#
_symmetry.space_group_name_H-M   'P 1'
#
loop_
_entity.id
_entity.type
_entity.pdbx_description
1 polymer ?
#
loop_
_entity_poly.entity_id
_entity_poly.type
_entity_poly.pdbx_seq_one_letter_code
_entity_poly.pdbx_strand_id
1 'polypeptide(L)'
;MRYLTLSLVLVAFLPSLPAQYDADAPVPIARFRGALVLGGGGELPGEVYDQFVTLAGGEDAKIALLGVEAPTEADRAPFLKRGATESGLKSIKLPDATGIWIVGEDPGAFAKKFRGSPTEKMLRELIAKGKVVGGNGAVTRALAKVMIPSEAADAAMGQGLDLVPGAVLDDDYTGSKRKRRLLETLAAQPDLVGLGIDAKTAIVVHQRWIDVLGEGSVHGCIAASAKRTLRIDRMNRRESPASQRRRPATAEPGRARPGRGGRRGRGRGRSRNRRSSRLRRLGDLIALSRSAQARAYPKFPAYSPVPPAVKKGTLIIAGGGGMPPGLMERFIEFAGGKDAPLVYVPCEERETVSRTPGMLAAWKRLGATDVDWVHTKDRNVAHTDEALLEKLRRAKGVWFGGGRQWNLVDSYQNTTAHKLMHDVLARGGVIGGSSAGASIQGAYMCRGNSLGNRDSMAEGYEIGLGFLTGVAIDQHFTQRNRLPDMTGLAKTYPKLLGIGLDEAASIVVRGTVAEVVARTDRNVNIYDRSQPVVPGELDHLVLSHGQRYDLKARETLAVAPPKK
;
A
#
# COMPACT_ATOMS: atom_id res chain seq x y z
N MET A 1 51.43 39.42 -15.45
CA MET A 1 50.10 38.88 -15.80
C MET A 1 50.00 37.43 -15.35
N ARG A 2 49.33 37.16 -14.22
CA ARG A 2 48.71 35.85 -13.92
C ARG A 2 47.45 36.14 -13.11
N TYR A 3 46.31 35.91 -13.74
CA TYR A 3 44.98 35.99 -13.14
C TYR A 3 44.80 34.78 -12.21
N LEU A 4 44.43 35.03 -10.96
CA LEU A 4 43.91 33.99 -10.06
C LEU A 4 42.40 34.18 -9.97
N THR A 5 41.66 33.34 -10.68
CA THR A 5 40.19 33.26 -10.63
C THR A 5 39.77 32.63 -9.31
N LEU A 6 39.10 33.41 -8.45
CA LEU A 6 38.46 32.93 -7.24
C LEU A 6 37.10 32.30 -7.63
N SER A 7 37.04 30.97 -7.66
CA SER A 7 35.77 30.26 -7.84
C SER A 7 34.99 30.27 -6.54
N LEU A 8 33.93 31.09 -6.50
CA LEU A 8 32.94 31.13 -5.43
C LEU A 8 32.14 29.81 -5.45
N VAL A 9 32.41 28.90 -4.51
CA VAL A 9 31.56 27.71 -4.31
C VAL A 9 30.29 28.16 -3.60
N LEU A 10 29.20 28.27 -4.37
CA LEU A 10 27.86 28.48 -3.85
C LEU A 10 27.45 27.22 -3.07
N VAL A 11 27.62 27.22 -1.74
CA VAL A 11 27.04 26.19 -0.88
C VAL A 11 25.53 26.40 -0.89
N ALA A 12 24.84 25.71 -1.79
CA ALA A 12 23.40 25.62 -1.75
C ALA A 12 22.99 25.05 -0.40
N PHE A 13 22.25 25.84 0.39
CA PHE A 13 21.57 25.36 1.59
C PHE A 13 20.63 24.23 1.17
N LEU A 14 21.07 22.98 1.34
CA LEU A 14 20.19 21.83 1.23
C LEU A 14 19.16 21.95 2.37
N PRO A 15 17.86 22.09 2.08
CA PRO A 15 16.86 22.01 3.13
C PRO A 15 17.04 20.67 3.84
N SER A 16 17.26 20.72 5.16
CA SER A 16 17.37 19.50 5.97
C SER A 16 16.10 18.70 5.78
N LEU A 17 16.20 17.57 5.08
CA LEU A 17 15.09 16.65 4.88
C LEU A 17 14.51 16.28 6.27
N PRO A 18 13.18 16.17 6.40
CA PRO A 18 12.58 15.80 7.68
C PRO A 18 13.11 14.44 8.12
N ALA A 19 13.19 14.19 9.43
CA ALA A 19 13.63 12.90 9.99
C ALA A 19 12.80 11.68 9.51
N GLN A 20 11.65 11.94 8.90
CA GLN A 20 10.75 10.95 8.29
C GLN A 20 11.14 10.56 6.86
N TYR A 21 11.88 11.41 6.14
CA TYR A 21 12.44 11.08 4.85
C TYR A 21 13.72 10.29 5.07
N ASP A 22 13.79 9.15 4.42
CA ASP A 22 14.90 8.22 4.59
C ASP A 22 15.26 7.64 3.23
N ALA A 23 16.38 8.12 2.68
CA ALA A 23 16.89 7.65 1.39
C ALA A 23 17.31 6.18 1.45
N ASP A 24 17.67 5.70 2.64
CA ASP A 24 18.14 4.32 2.87
C ASP A 24 16.99 3.37 3.24
N ALA A 25 15.75 3.86 3.33
CA ALA A 25 14.60 3.01 3.59
C ALA A 25 14.42 2.00 2.45
N PRO A 26 14.06 0.73 2.76
CA PRO A 26 13.75 -0.25 1.74
C PRO A 26 12.74 0.30 0.73
N VAL A 27 13.06 0.18 -0.56
CA VAL A 27 12.15 0.57 -1.61
C VAL A 27 10.99 -0.42 -1.63
N PRO A 28 9.73 0.03 -1.42
CA PRO A 28 8.58 -0.86 -1.52
C PRO A 28 8.49 -1.44 -2.92
N ILE A 29 8.01 -2.67 -3.04
CA ILE A 29 7.77 -3.27 -4.35
C ILE A 29 6.83 -2.39 -5.18
N ALA A 30 7.19 -2.15 -6.44
CA ALA A 30 6.33 -1.39 -7.34
C ALA A 30 5.08 -2.19 -7.68
N ARG A 31 3.96 -1.49 -7.80
CA ARG A 31 2.76 -2.09 -8.38
C ARG A 31 3.00 -2.42 -9.84
N PHE A 32 2.85 -3.68 -10.21
CA PHE A 32 2.90 -4.07 -11.61
C PHE A 32 1.51 -3.95 -12.27
N ARG A 33 1.45 -3.88 -13.60
CA ARG A 33 0.16 -3.76 -14.31
C ARG A 33 -0.47 -5.11 -14.61
N GLY A 34 0.36 -6.11 -14.90
CA GLY A 34 -0.05 -7.45 -15.32
C GLY A 34 -0.47 -8.35 -14.16
N ALA A 35 -0.55 -9.64 -14.48
CA ALA A 35 -0.97 -10.66 -13.54
C ALA A 35 0.01 -11.84 -13.49
N LEU A 36 0.02 -12.50 -12.34
CA LEU A 36 0.72 -13.75 -12.09
C LEU A 36 -0.27 -14.81 -11.65
N VAL A 37 -0.22 -16.01 -12.21
CA VAL A 37 -1.06 -17.16 -11.83
C VAL A 37 -0.15 -18.34 -11.46
N LEU A 38 0.04 -18.58 -10.17
CA LEU A 38 1.07 -19.50 -9.67
C LEU A 38 0.41 -20.66 -8.93
N GLY A 39 0.54 -21.86 -9.45
CA GLY A 39 0.00 -23.08 -8.85
C GLY A 39 0.95 -23.72 -7.84
N GLY A 40 0.40 -24.21 -6.73
CA GLY A 40 1.13 -24.91 -5.68
C GLY A 40 1.39 -26.39 -5.95
N GLY A 41 1.25 -26.85 -7.21
CA GLY A 41 1.49 -28.23 -7.60
C GLY A 41 0.24 -29.11 -7.58
N GLY A 42 0.42 -30.38 -7.96
CA GLY A 42 -0.67 -31.31 -8.23
C GLY A 42 -1.53 -30.92 -9.44
N GLU A 43 -2.62 -31.65 -9.65
CA GLU A 43 -3.58 -31.34 -10.71
C GLU A 43 -4.39 -30.08 -10.35
N LEU A 44 -4.10 -28.97 -11.04
CA LEU A 44 -4.81 -27.71 -10.82
C LEU A 44 -6.27 -27.80 -11.31
N PRO A 45 -7.22 -27.27 -10.53
CA PRO A 45 -8.61 -27.17 -10.98
C PRO A 45 -8.76 -26.32 -12.25
N GLY A 46 -9.74 -26.68 -13.08
CA GLY A 46 -9.98 -26.02 -14.36
C GLY A 46 -10.18 -24.50 -14.28
N GLU A 47 -10.75 -24.00 -13.16
CA GLU A 47 -10.96 -22.57 -12.94
C GLU A 47 -9.66 -21.74 -12.92
N VAL A 48 -8.52 -22.37 -12.61
CA VAL A 48 -7.21 -21.70 -12.63
C VAL A 48 -6.83 -21.35 -14.07
N TYR A 49 -6.97 -22.33 -14.97
CA TYR A 49 -6.71 -22.13 -16.39
C TYR A 49 -7.74 -21.21 -17.03
N ASP A 50 -9.02 -21.30 -16.64
CA ASP A 50 -10.06 -20.36 -17.08
C ASP A 50 -9.69 -18.91 -16.72
N GLN A 51 -9.22 -18.69 -15.49
CA GLN A 51 -8.78 -17.38 -15.02
C GLN A 51 -7.54 -16.90 -15.76
N PHE A 52 -6.57 -17.78 -16.03
CA PHE A 52 -5.38 -17.44 -16.81
C PHE A 52 -5.74 -17.02 -18.24
N VAL A 53 -6.57 -17.80 -18.95
CA VAL A 53 -7.05 -17.45 -20.30
C VAL A 53 -7.81 -16.12 -20.28
N THR A 54 -8.67 -15.91 -19.29
CA THR A 54 -9.38 -14.63 -19.10
C THR A 54 -8.41 -13.46 -18.96
N LEU A 55 -7.35 -13.61 -18.14
CA LEU A 55 -6.32 -12.57 -17.95
C LEU A 55 -5.44 -12.38 -19.19
N ALA A 56 -5.29 -13.41 -20.01
CA ALA A 56 -4.57 -13.36 -21.27
C ALA A 56 -5.38 -12.71 -22.41
N GLY A 57 -6.67 -12.39 -22.22
CA GLY A 57 -7.51 -11.76 -23.23
C GLY A 57 -8.72 -12.57 -23.67
N GLY A 58 -9.02 -13.69 -23.01
CA GLY A 58 -10.20 -14.50 -23.32
C GLY A 58 -10.07 -15.17 -24.70
N GLU A 59 -11.04 -14.93 -25.58
CA GLU A 59 -11.07 -15.48 -26.95
C GLU A 59 -9.90 -14.99 -27.81
N ASP A 60 -9.37 -13.78 -27.53
CA ASP A 60 -8.24 -13.19 -28.24
C ASP A 60 -6.87 -13.58 -27.64
N ALA A 61 -6.85 -14.52 -26.68
CA ALA A 61 -5.64 -14.88 -25.96
C ALA A 61 -4.59 -15.54 -26.88
N LYS A 62 -3.39 -14.97 -26.90
CA LYS A 62 -2.19 -15.52 -27.53
C LYS A 62 -1.32 -16.15 -26.44
N ILE A 63 -1.51 -17.46 -26.22
CA ILE A 63 -0.84 -18.19 -25.14
C ILE A 63 0.40 -18.91 -25.68
N ALA A 64 1.54 -18.69 -25.03
CA ALA A 64 2.77 -19.46 -25.26
C ALA A 64 3.14 -20.29 -24.04
N LEU A 65 3.75 -21.45 -24.29
CA LEU A 65 4.28 -22.33 -23.24
C LEU A 65 5.81 -22.20 -23.20
N LEU A 66 6.38 -22.01 -22.02
CA LEU A 66 7.81 -21.78 -21.83
C LEU A 66 8.41 -22.81 -20.86
N GLY A 67 9.38 -23.59 -21.33
CA GLY A 67 10.05 -24.62 -20.53
C GLY A 67 11.55 -24.73 -20.81
N VAL A 68 12.25 -25.45 -19.93
CA VAL A 68 13.63 -25.90 -20.23
C VAL A 68 13.60 -26.88 -21.40
N GLU A 69 12.66 -27.83 -21.33
CA GLU A 69 12.34 -28.79 -22.37
C GLU A 69 11.16 -28.31 -23.24
N ALA A 70 10.93 -29.00 -24.35
CA ALA A 70 9.80 -28.70 -25.23
C ALA A 70 8.47 -29.05 -24.55
N PRO A 71 7.45 -28.15 -24.58
CA PRO A 71 6.15 -28.41 -23.96
C PRO A 71 5.44 -29.64 -24.57
N THR A 72 4.98 -30.53 -23.70
CA THR A 72 4.32 -31.80 -24.02
C THR A 72 2.85 -31.61 -24.41
N GLU A 73 2.19 -32.68 -24.88
CA GLU A 73 0.74 -32.66 -25.11
C GLU A 73 -0.04 -32.46 -23.79
N ALA A 74 0.46 -32.99 -22.68
CA ALA A 74 -0.13 -32.80 -21.35
C ALA A 74 -0.09 -31.32 -20.93
N ASP A 75 0.98 -30.59 -21.26
CA ASP A 75 1.10 -29.15 -20.99
C ASP A 75 0.11 -28.32 -21.82
N ARG A 76 -0.21 -28.76 -23.05
CA ARG A 76 -1.10 -28.07 -23.99
C ARG A 76 -2.57 -28.34 -23.70
N ALA A 77 -2.90 -29.54 -23.24
CA ALA A 77 -4.28 -30.00 -23.08
C ALA A 77 -5.19 -29.06 -22.26
N PRO A 78 -4.74 -28.44 -21.14
CA PRO A 78 -5.59 -27.50 -20.39
C PRO A 78 -6.03 -26.29 -21.21
N PHE A 79 -5.18 -25.79 -22.10
CA PHE A 79 -5.45 -24.59 -22.91
C PHE A 79 -6.26 -24.93 -24.17
N LEU A 80 -5.96 -26.06 -24.83
CA LEU A 80 -6.74 -26.54 -25.98
C LEU A 80 -8.22 -26.75 -25.62
N LYS A 81 -8.49 -27.34 -24.44
CA LYS A 81 -9.86 -27.51 -23.90
C LYS A 81 -10.60 -26.18 -23.68
N ARG A 82 -9.90 -25.05 -23.72
CA ARG A 82 -10.40 -23.68 -23.46
C ARG A 82 -10.34 -22.78 -24.68
N GLY A 83 -10.19 -23.37 -25.87
CA GLY A 83 -10.24 -22.64 -27.14
C GLY A 83 -8.91 -22.07 -27.63
N ALA A 84 -7.79 -22.33 -26.95
CA ALA A 84 -6.48 -22.03 -27.53
C ALA A 84 -6.23 -22.91 -28.75
N THR A 85 -5.63 -22.36 -29.81
CA THR A 85 -5.30 -23.12 -31.01
C THR A 85 -3.96 -23.83 -30.87
N GLU A 86 -3.81 -24.98 -31.53
CA GLU A 86 -2.57 -25.75 -31.49
C GLU A 86 -1.41 -25.00 -32.14
N SER A 87 -1.68 -24.29 -33.25
CA SER A 87 -0.72 -23.37 -33.86
C SER A 87 -0.32 -22.26 -32.90
N GLY A 88 -1.27 -21.67 -32.17
CA GLY A 88 -0.99 -20.67 -31.13
C GLY A 88 0.01 -21.19 -30.09
N LEU A 89 -0.26 -22.37 -29.52
CA LEU A 89 0.60 -22.96 -28.49
C LEU A 89 1.97 -23.44 -29.02
N LYS A 90 2.13 -23.67 -30.33
CA LYS A 90 3.38 -24.16 -30.95
C LYS A 90 4.24 -23.03 -31.55
N SER A 91 3.63 -22.00 -32.13
CA SER A 91 4.34 -21.04 -32.99
C SER A 91 4.23 -19.58 -32.55
N ILE A 92 3.59 -19.27 -31.42
CA ILE A 92 3.57 -17.88 -30.91
C ILE A 92 4.99 -17.48 -30.50
N LYS A 93 5.48 -16.41 -31.13
CA LYS A 93 6.68 -15.73 -30.66
C LYS A 93 6.35 -15.09 -29.31
N LEU A 94 7.20 -15.34 -28.31
CA LEU A 94 6.96 -14.88 -26.95
C LEU A 94 6.65 -13.37 -26.81
N PRO A 95 7.25 -12.44 -27.60
CA PRO A 95 6.90 -11.02 -27.53
C PRO A 95 5.46 -10.70 -27.93
N ASP A 96 4.84 -11.53 -28.76
CA ASP A 96 3.46 -11.37 -29.23
C ASP A 96 2.44 -12.05 -28.29
N ALA A 97 2.93 -12.80 -27.30
CA ALA A 97 2.08 -13.50 -26.35
C ALA A 97 1.35 -12.51 -25.43
N THR A 98 0.08 -12.80 -25.17
CA THR A 98 -0.70 -12.11 -24.14
C THR A 98 -0.76 -12.90 -22.83
N GLY A 99 -0.40 -14.18 -22.89
CA GLY A 99 -0.17 -15.03 -21.72
C GLY A 99 1.02 -15.98 -21.94
N ILE A 100 1.89 -16.13 -20.94
CA ILE A 100 2.94 -17.15 -20.95
C ILE A 100 2.72 -18.10 -19.78
N TRP A 101 2.64 -19.40 -20.08
CA TRP A 101 2.58 -20.44 -19.05
C TRP A 101 3.90 -21.20 -18.98
N ILE A 102 4.48 -21.23 -17.79
CA ILE A 102 5.77 -21.84 -17.51
C ILE A 102 5.54 -23.31 -17.13
N VAL A 103 6.31 -24.19 -17.78
CA VAL A 103 6.23 -25.64 -17.64
C VAL A 103 7.57 -26.22 -17.18
N GLY A 104 7.50 -27.40 -16.56
CA GLY A 104 8.65 -28.12 -16.00
C GLY A 104 8.58 -28.27 -14.48
N GLU A 105 9.48 -29.10 -13.94
CA GLU A 105 9.49 -29.48 -12.53
C GLU A 105 10.79 -29.09 -11.80
N ASP A 106 11.83 -28.68 -12.52
CA ASP A 106 13.11 -28.26 -11.95
C ASP A 106 13.24 -26.72 -11.94
N PRO A 107 13.01 -26.05 -10.80
CA PRO A 107 13.17 -24.60 -10.70
C PRO A 107 14.64 -24.16 -10.85
N GLY A 108 15.60 -24.99 -10.44
CA GLY A 108 17.03 -24.73 -10.58
C GLY A 108 17.47 -24.69 -12.03
N ALA A 109 17.08 -25.69 -12.82
CA ALA A 109 17.35 -25.73 -14.26
C ALA A 109 16.67 -24.56 -14.99
N PHE A 110 15.42 -24.23 -14.64
CA PHE A 110 14.71 -23.10 -15.22
C PHE A 110 15.41 -21.77 -14.95
N ALA A 111 15.76 -21.52 -13.68
CA ALA A 111 16.49 -20.32 -13.29
C ALA A 111 17.86 -20.23 -13.99
N LYS A 112 18.60 -21.34 -14.06
CA LYS A 112 19.90 -21.40 -14.76
C LYS A 112 19.78 -21.04 -16.24
N LYS A 113 18.72 -21.46 -16.92
CA LYS A 113 18.50 -21.19 -18.35
C LYS A 113 18.07 -19.76 -18.63
N PHE A 114 17.19 -19.20 -17.80
CA PHE A 114 16.50 -17.95 -18.13
C PHE A 114 16.91 -16.73 -17.31
N ARG A 115 17.53 -16.88 -16.14
CA ARG A 115 17.97 -15.73 -15.34
C ARG A 115 19.04 -14.92 -16.07
N GLY A 116 18.88 -13.60 -16.12
CA GLY A 116 19.73 -12.67 -16.86
C GLY A 116 19.60 -12.75 -18.38
N SER A 117 18.72 -13.60 -18.90
CA SER A 117 18.53 -13.77 -20.34
C SER A 117 17.59 -12.70 -20.93
N PRO A 118 17.61 -12.50 -22.27
CA PRO A 118 16.59 -11.69 -22.95
C PRO A 118 15.15 -12.16 -22.65
N THR A 119 14.95 -13.46 -22.41
CA THR A 119 13.63 -14.01 -22.06
C THR A 119 13.14 -13.50 -20.71
N GLU A 120 14.00 -13.40 -19.68
CA GLU A 120 13.60 -12.82 -18.39
C GLU A 120 13.15 -11.36 -18.57
N LYS A 121 13.96 -10.56 -19.28
CA LYS A 121 13.62 -9.15 -19.55
C LYS A 121 12.26 -9.02 -20.24
N MET A 122 12.02 -9.85 -21.25
CA MET A 122 10.75 -9.89 -21.97
C MET A 122 9.58 -10.32 -21.07
N LEU A 123 9.75 -11.30 -20.17
CA LEU A 123 8.72 -11.67 -19.19
C LEU A 123 8.34 -10.48 -18.30
N ARG A 124 9.33 -9.73 -17.81
CA ARG A 124 9.09 -8.50 -17.02
C ARG A 124 8.36 -7.43 -17.84
N GLU A 125 8.77 -7.22 -19.09
CA GLU A 125 8.10 -6.26 -20.00
C GLU A 125 6.65 -6.65 -20.29
N LEU A 126 6.36 -7.93 -20.47
CA LEU A 126 4.98 -8.42 -20.66
C LEU A 126 4.13 -8.14 -19.42
N ILE A 127 4.63 -8.45 -18.23
CA ILE A 127 3.94 -8.12 -16.96
C ILE A 127 3.75 -6.60 -16.84
N ALA A 128 4.76 -5.78 -17.18
CA ALA A 128 4.64 -4.32 -17.17
C ALA A 128 3.61 -3.79 -18.18
N LYS A 129 3.42 -4.48 -19.31
CA LYS A 129 2.40 -4.19 -20.35
C LYS A 129 1.00 -4.71 -20.00
N GLY A 130 0.79 -5.25 -18.80
CA GLY A 130 -0.52 -5.73 -18.36
C GLY A 130 -0.86 -7.16 -18.79
N LYS A 131 0.14 -7.95 -19.24
CA LYS A 131 -0.04 -9.35 -19.66
C LYS A 131 0.10 -10.30 -18.47
N VAL A 132 -0.19 -11.59 -18.69
CA VAL A 132 -0.17 -12.62 -17.65
C VAL A 132 0.99 -13.60 -17.82
N VAL A 133 1.65 -13.93 -16.72
CA VAL A 133 2.60 -15.05 -16.63
C VAL A 133 2.08 -16.04 -15.60
N GLY A 134 2.15 -17.33 -15.87
CA GLY A 134 1.69 -18.35 -14.94
C GLY A 134 2.55 -19.60 -14.98
N GLY A 135 2.27 -20.55 -14.09
CA GLY A 135 2.95 -21.83 -14.00
C GLY A 135 2.40 -22.65 -12.85
N ASN A 136 2.81 -23.91 -12.74
CA ASN A 136 2.35 -24.81 -11.67
C ASN A 136 3.50 -25.59 -11.04
N GLY A 137 3.42 -25.83 -9.74
CA GLY A 137 4.31 -26.70 -9.00
C GLY A 137 5.70 -26.11 -8.80
N ALA A 138 6.70 -26.97 -8.72
CA ALA A 138 8.05 -26.64 -8.32
C ALA A 138 8.68 -25.50 -9.14
N VAL A 139 8.46 -25.45 -10.47
CA VAL A 139 9.03 -24.40 -11.33
C VAL A 139 8.57 -22.99 -10.95
N THR A 140 7.42 -22.84 -10.28
CA THR A 140 6.94 -21.53 -9.82
C THR A 140 7.90 -20.89 -8.82
N ARG A 141 8.66 -21.69 -8.06
CA ARG A 141 9.69 -21.19 -7.12
C ARG A 141 10.77 -20.37 -7.83
N ALA A 142 11.06 -20.65 -9.10
CA ALA A 142 12.01 -19.90 -9.91
C ALA A 142 11.56 -18.49 -10.27
N LEU A 143 10.29 -18.15 -10.05
CA LEU A 143 9.75 -16.81 -10.35
C LEU A 143 9.95 -15.83 -9.18
N ALA A 144 10.37 -16.31 -8.02
CA ALA A 144 10.81 -15.50 -6.89
C ALA A 144 12.23 -14.95 -7.12
N LYS A 145 12.64 -13.96 -6.32
CA LYS A 145 14.04 -13.51 -6.29
C LYS A 145 14.93 -14.56 -5.62
N VAL A 146 14.56 -14.90 -4.39
CA VAL A 146 15.17 -15.99 -3.63
C VAL A 146 14.30 -17.22 -3.81
N MET A 147 14.93 -18.29 -4.27
CA MET A 147 14.27 -19.53 -4.66
C MET A 147 14.70 -20.65 -3.73
N ILE A 148 13.75 -21.50 -3.33
CA ILE A 148 14.04 -22.78 -2.70
C ILE A 148 14.20 -23.81 -3.85
N PRO A 149 15.40 -24.34 -4.16
CA PRO A 149 15.65 -25.12 -5.36
C PRO A 149 15.24 -26.59 -5.21
N SER A 150 15.32 -27.16 -4.00
CA SER A 150 15.13 -28.59 -3.77
C SER A 150 13.91 -28.87 -2.89
N GLU A 151 13.51 -30.14 -2.84
CA GLU A 151 12.49 -30.62 -1.89
C GLU A 151 13.05 -30.91 -0.49
N ALA A 152 14.37 -30.84 -0.34
CA ALA A 152 15.03 -31.13 0.91
C ALA A 152 14.76 -30.02 1.95
N ALA A 153 14.87 -30.41 3.23
CA ALA A 153 14.50 -29.56 4.36
C ALA A 153 15.59 -28.55 4.74
N ASP A 154 16.76 -28.63 4.09
CA ASP A 154 17.84 -27.67 4.16
C ASP A 154 17.58 -26.54 3.16
N ALA A 155 17.44 -25.31 3.67
CA ALA A 155 17.16 -24.11 2.88
C ALA A 155 18.41 -23.65 2.09
N ALA A 156 18.95 -24.50 1.21
CA ALA A 156 19.93 -24.05 0.22
C ALA A 156 19.25 -23.00 -0.67
N MET A 157 19.64 -21.73 -0.56
CA MET A 157 18.98 -20.65 -1.30
C MET A 157 19.54 -20.54 -2.72
N GLY A 158 18.66 -20.64 -3.71
CA GLY A 158 18.92 -20.31 -5.11
C GLY A 158 18.48 -18.88 -5.46
N GLN A 159 18.83 -18.45 -6.67
CA GLN A 159 18.43 -17.15 -7.23
C GLN A 159 17.53 -17.40 -8.44
N GLY A 160 16.29 -16.90 -8.38
CA GLY A 160 15.32 -16.99 -9.46
C GLY A 160 15.28 -15.74 -10.34
N LEU A 161 14.16 -15.56 -11.05
CA LEU A 161 13.93 -14.51 -12.03
C LEU A 161 13.31 -13.25 -11.43
N ASP A 162 12.94 -13.23 -10.14
CA ASP A 162 12.36 -12.06 -9.46
C ASP A 162 11.16 -11.42 -10.21
N LEU A 163 10.30 -12.27 -10.78
CA LEU A 163 9.04 -11.84 -11.40
C LEU A 163 7.94 -11.57 -10.35
N VAL A 164 8.05 -12.19 -9.18
CA VAL A 164 7.23 -11.89 -7.99
C VAL A 164 8.08 -11.09 -7.00
N PRO A 165 8.15 -9.75 -7.17
CA PRO A 165 9.10 -8.94 -6.41
C PRO A 165 8.80 -8.99 -4.91
N GLY A 166 9.87 -9.03 -4.12
CA GLY A 166 9.80 -9.03 -2.65
C GLY A 166 9.26 -10.32 -2.03
N ALA A 167 9.10 -11.39 -2.80
CA ALA A 167 8.56 -12.66 -2.32
C ALA A 167 9.53 -13.85 -2.47
N VAL A 168 9.34 -14.83 -1.60
CA VAL A 168 9.80 -16.22 -1.73
C VAL A 168 8.55 -17.08 -1.92
N LEU A 169 8.57 -17.98 -2.89
CA LEU A 169 7.44 -18.87 -3.17
C LEU A 169 7.75 -20.27 -2.68
N ASP A 170 6.72 -20.98 -2.21
CA ASP A 170 6.82 -22.39 -1.92
C ASP A 170 5.56 -23.17 -2.31
N ASP A 171 5.72 -24.25 -3.07
CA ASP A 171 4.65 -25.14 -3.51
C ASP A 171 4.40 -26.29 -2.51
N ASP A 172 3.17 -26.81 -2.51
CA ASP A 172 2.66 -27.84 -1.59
C ASP A 172 2.88 -27.51 -0.09
N TYR A 173 2.67 -26.25 0.27
CA TYR A 173 3.14 -25.68 1.54
C TYR A 173 2.71 -26.42 2.82
N THR A 174 1.47 -26.92 2.91
CA THR A 174 0.94 -27.59 4.12
C THR A 174 1.52 -28.97 4.38
N GLY A 175 2.39 -29.50 3.51
CA GLY A 175 3.23 -30.67 3.81
C GLY A 175 4.17 -30.41 5.00
N SER A 176 4.31 -31.39 5.90
CA SER A 176 5.00 -31.24 7.20
C SER A 176 6.45 -30.73 7.14
N LYS A 177 7.19 -31.00 6.05
CA LYS A 177 8.57 -30.52 5.84
C LYS A 177 8.66 -29.17 5.11
N ARG A 178 7.62 -28.79 4.33
CA ARG A 178 7.64 -27.65 3.41
C ARG A 178 7.41 -26.32 4.12
N LYS A 179 6.57 -26.30 5.16
CA LYS A 179 6.46 -25.12 6.04
C LYS A 179 7.80 -24.71 6.67
N ARG A 180 8.63 -25.68 7.08
CA ARG A 180 9.90 -25.42 7.77
C ARG A 180 10.90 -24.69 6.86
N ARG A 181 11.12 -25.18 5.64
CA ARG A 181 12.09 -24.59 4.69
C ARG A 181 11.72 -23.15 4.29
N LEU A 182 10.42 -22.86 4.12
CA LEU A 182 9.98 -21.49 3.83
C LEU A 182 10.30 -20.56 5.00
N LEU A 183 9.99 -20.98 6.23
CA LEU A 183 10.26 -20.17 7.43
C LEU A 183 11.76 -20.00 7.70
N GLU A 184 12.58 -21.02 7.45
CA GLU A 184 14.05 -20.92 7.54
C GLU A 184 14.60 -19.96 6.48
N THR A 185 14.07 -19.99 5.26
CA THR A 185 14.44 -19.03 4.20
C THR A 185 14.10 -17.60 4.61
N LEU A 186 12.92 -17.38 5.21
CA LEU A 186 12.53 -16.05 5.72
C LEU A 186 13.33 -15.60 6.93
N ALA A 187 13.82 -16.52 7.76
CA ALA A 187 14.74 -16.16 8.83
C ALA A 187 16.08 -15.64 8.28
N ALA A 188 16.53 -16.19 7.15
CA ALA A 188 17.73 -15.73 6.44
C ALA A 188 17.49 -14.48 5.56
N GLN A 189 16.26 -14.23 5.13
CA GLN A 189 15.85 -13.11 4.27
C GLN A 189 14.60 -12.42 4.85
N PRO A 190 14.72 -11.74 6.01
CA PRO A 190 13.56 -11.25 6.79
C PRO A 190 12.81 -10.09 6.14
N ASP A 191 13.37 -9.46 5.10
CA ASP A 191 12.76 -8.38 4.32
C ASP A 191 11.82 -8.89 3.21
N LEU A 192 11.79 -10.21 2.96
CA LEU A 192 10.90 -10.85 1.99
C LEU A 192 9.61 -11.38 2.63
N VAL A 193 8.55 -11.50 1.82
CA VAL A 193 7.34 -12.24 2.19
C VAL A 193 7.42 -13.68 1.66
N GLY A 194 7.07 -14.66 2.49
CA GLY A 194 6.88 -16.03 2.02
C GLY A 194 5.45 -16.24 1.53
N LEU A 195 5.28 -16.84 0.37
CA LEU A 195 3.98 -17.25 -0.17
C LEU A 195 3.96 -18.78 -0.30
N GLY A 196 3.37 -19.43 0.70
CA GLY A 196 3.14 -20.87 0.68
C GLY A 196 1.81 -21.18 -0.01
N ILE A 197 1.84 -21.97 -1.09
CA ILE A 197 0.67 -22.32 -1.90
C ILE A 197 0.41 -23.82 -1.73
N ASP A 198 -0.78 -24.20 -1.27
CA ASP A 198 -1.14 -25.62 -1.13
C ASP A 198 -1.25 -26.31 -2.51
N ALA A 199 -1.11 -27.64 -2.54
CA ALA A 199 -1.41 -28.42 -3.74
C ALA A 199 -2.86 -28.18 -4.22
N LYS A 200 -3.11 -28.36 -5.53
CA LYS A 200 -4.42 -28.14 -6.18
C LYS A 200 -4.99 -26.73 -5.93
N THR A 201 -4.11 -25.76 -5.69
CA THR A 201 -4.43 -24.38 -5.37
C THR A 201 -3.53 -23.46 -6.19
N ALA A 202 -4.03 -22.29 -6.58
CA ALA A 202 -3.23 -21.27 -7.22
C ALA A 202 -3.44 -19.91 -6.55
N ILE A 203 -2.36 -19.15 -6.45
CA ILE A 203 -2.40 -17.72 -6.15
C ILE A 203 -2.54 -16.96 -7.46
N VAL A 204 -3.45 -15.99 -7.49
CA VAL A 204 -3.50 -14.99 -8.57
C VAL A 204 -3.10 -13.65 -8.00
N VAL A 205 -1.98 -13.10 -8.46
CA VAL A 205 -1.56 -11.74 -8.10
C VAL A 205 -1.83 -10.83 -9.29
N HIS A 206 -2.79 -9.93 -9.15
CA HIS A 206 -3.10 -8.94 -10.18
C HIS A 206 -2.89 -7.54 -9.63
N GLN A 207 -1.90 -6.88 -10.21
CA GLN A 207 -1.35 -5.59 -9.78
C GLN A 207 -0.70 -5.59 -8.39
N ARG A 208 -1.51 -5.83 -7.37
CA ARG A 208 -1.10 -5.99 -5.96
C ARG A 208 -1.99 -7.00 -5.23
N TRP A 209 -3.20 -7.19 -5.74
CA TRP A 209 -4.24 -7.93 -5.07
C TRP A 209 -4.00 -9.42 -5.23
N ILE A 210 -4.15 -10.12 -4.13
CA ILE A 210 -4.07 -11.58 -4.07
C ILE A 210 -5.48 -12.14 -4.08
N ASP A 211 -5.73 -13.06 -5.00
CA ASP A 211 -6.85 -13.98 -4.98
C ASP A 211 -6.32 -15.42 -4.90
N VAL A 212 -7.20 -16.35 -4.51
CA VAL A 212 -6.88 -17.76 -4.35
C VAL A 212 -7.87 -18.58 -5.15
N LEU A 213 -7.40 -19.49 -5.98
CA LEU A 213 -8.23 -20.42 -6.75
C LEU A 213 -7.92 -21.86 -6.34
N GLY A 214 -8.91 -22.74 -6.46
CA GLY A 214 -8.77 -24.16 -6.14
C GLY A 214 -9.33 -24.57 -4.77
N GLU A 215 -8.75 -25.63 -4.22
CA GLU A 215 -9.33 -26.35 -3.06
C GLU A 215 -8.71 -25.95 -1.72
N GLY A 216 -7.43 -25.59 -1.71
CA GLY A 216 -6.66 -25.28 -0.51
C GLY A 216 -6.52 -23.79 -0.23
N SER A 217 -5.42 -23.43 0.42
CA SER A 217 -5.10 -22.10 0.89
C SER A 217 -3.78 -21.57 0.36
N VAL A 218 -3.66 -20.25 0.40
CA VAL A 218 -2.39 -19.54 0.24
C VAL A 218 -2.03 -18.90 1.57
N HIS A 219 -0.76 -18.98 1.96
CA HIS A 219 -0.27 -18.50 3.25
C HIS A 219 0.79 -17.42 3.03
N GLY A 220 0.48 -16.19 3.46
CA GLY A 220 1.43 -15.08 3.49
C GLY A 220 2.21 -15.08 4.80
N CYS A 221 3.49 -15.41 4.74
CA CYS A 221 4.38 -15.56 5.89
C CYS A 221 5.32 -14.36 6.01
N ILE A 222 5.41 -13.77 7.20
CA ILE A 222 6.31 -12.66 7.51
C ILE A 222 7.14 -13.04 8.74
N ALA A 223 8.46 -13.00 8.61
CA ALA A 223 9.42 -13.38 9.65
C ALA A 223 9.17 -12.64 10.97
N ALA A 224 9.54 -13.27 12.09
CA ALA A 224 9.55 -12.60 13.39
C ALA A 224 10.63 -11.51 13.42
N SER A 225 10.51 -10.57 14.34
CA SER A 225 11.52 -9.55 14.66
C SER A 225 11.63 -9.39 16.17
N ALA A 226 12.60 -8.59 16.64
CA ALA A 226 12.73 -8.29 18.07
C ALA A 226 11.45 -7.71 18.72
N LYS A 227 10.58 -7.05 17.94
CA LYS A 227 9.36 -6.41 18.44
C LYS A 227 8.06 -7.14 18.09
N ARG A 228 8.09 -8.12 17.17
CA ARG A 228 6.89 -8.73 16.60
C ARG A 228 7.09 -10.22 16.37
N THR A 229 6.09 -11.01 16.75
CA THR A 229 6.08 -12.46 16.53
C THR A 229 5.87 -12.81 15.05
N LEU A 230 6.20 -14.05 14.68
CA LEU A 230 5.92 -14.60 13.35
C LEU A 230 4.46 -14.35 12.96
N ARG A 231 4.23 -13.85 11.75
CA ARG A 231 2.88 -13.63 11.21
C ARG A 231 2.66 -14.55 10.01
N ILE A 232 1.53 -15.25 10.01
CA ILE A 232 1.09 -16.08 8.89
C ILE A 232 -0.37 -15.74 8.61
N ASP A 233 -0.63 -15.20 7.43
CA ASP A 233 -1.94 -14.82 6.95
C ASP A 233 -2.48 -15.92 6.02
N ARG A 234 -3.50 -16.66 6.46
CA ARG A 234 -4.13 -17.71 5.66
C ARG A 234 -5.25 -17.13 4.79
N MET A 235 -5.12 -17.28 3.48
CA MET A 235 -6.07 -16.82 2.47
C MET A 235 -6.80 -18.03 1.85
N ASN A 236 -8.12 -18.00 1.83
CA ASN A 236 -8.95 -19.06 1.24
C ASN A 236 -10.22 -18.47 0.61
N ARG A 237 -10.40 -18.62 -0.70
CA ARG A 237 -11.54 -18.02 -1.43
C ARG A 237 -12.91 -18.59 -1.03
N ARG A 238 -12.96 -19.79 -0.46
CA ARG A 238 -14.20 -20.43 0.02
C ARG A 238 -14.61 -19.96 1.41
N GLU A 239 -13.71 -19.30 2.14
CA GLU A 239 -13.98 -18.74 3.47
C GLU A 239 -14.48 -17.29 3.38
N SER A 240 -15.37 -16.91 4.31
CA SER A 240 -15.80 -15.52 4.46
C SER A 240 -14.66 -14.63 4.98
N PRO A 241 -14.66 -13.31 4.69
CA PRO A 241 -13.67 -12.39 5.28
C PRO A 241 -13.63 -12.43 6.82
N ALA A 242 -14.79 -12.66 7.47
CA ALA A 242 -14.88 -12.76 8.92
C ALA A 242 -14.25 -14.05 9.47
N SER A 243 -14.38 -15.18 8.76
CA SER A 243 -13.78 -16.45 9.17
C SER A 243 -12.26 -16.46 8.97
N GLN A 244 -11.76 -15.80 7.91
CA GLN A 244 -10.32 -15.66 7.66
C GLN A 244 -9.64 -14.86 8.79
N ARG A 245 -10.29 -13.81 9.33
CA ARG A 245 -9.77 -13.03 10.46
C ARG A 245 -9.78 -13.75 11.81
N ARG A 246 -10.59 -14.80 11.99
CA ARG A 246 -10.81 -15.47 13.28
C ARG A 246 -10.00 -16.76 13.48
N ARG A 247 -9.38 -17.31 12.43
CA ARG A 247 -8.60 -18.55 12.51
C ARG A 247 -7.11 -18.23 12.54
N PRO A 248 -6.38 -18.53 13.63
CA PRO A 248 -4.92 -18.46 13.60
C PRO A 248 -4.39 -19.50 12.60
N ALA A 249 -3.32 -19.15 11.90
CA ALA A 249 -2.68 -20.00 10.88
C ALA A 249 -2.03 -21.29 11.42
N THR A 250 -2.13 -21.54 12.72
CA THR A 250 -1.66 -22.75 13.42
C THR A 250 -2.76 -23.77 13.67
N ALA A 251 -4.02 -23.49 13.33
CA ALA A 251 -5.09 -24.47 13.47
C ALA A 251 -4.94 -25.57 12.41
N GLU A 252 -4.60 -26.79 12.83
CA GLU A 252 -4.73 -27.98 12.00
C GLU A 252 -6.17 -28.09 11.43
N PRO A 253 -6.35 -28.71 10.25
CA PRO A 253 -7.67 -28.95 9.69
C PRO A 253 -8.47 -29.88 10.60
N GLY A 254 -9.17 -29.30 11.58
CA GLY A 254 -10.07 -30.03 12.46
C GLY A 254 -11.16 -30.72 11.65
N ARG A 255 -11.38 -32.01 11.93
CA ARG A 255 -12.44 -32.87 11.37
C ARG A 255 -13.74 -32.08 11.19
N ALA A 256 -14.30 -32.15 9.98
CA ALA A 256 -15.59 -31.57 9.65
C ALA A 256 -16.63 -31.95 10.72
N ARG A 257 -17.21 -30.97 11.40
CA ARG A 257 -18.38 -31.20 12.25
C ARG A 257 -19.57 -31.53 11.34
N PRO A 258 -20.38 -32.56 11.64
CA PRO A 258 -21.57 -32.85 10.85
C PRO A 258 -22.56 -31.69 10.96
N GLY A 259 -22.94 -31.13 9.82
CA GLY A 259 -23.82 -29.97 9.74
C GLY A 259 -25.24 -30.32 10.20
N ARG A 260 -25.77 -29.51 11.14
CA ARG A 260 -27.21 -29.48 11.42
C ARG A 260 -27.96 -28.98 10.19
N GLY A 261 -28.96 -29.75 9.76
CA GLY A 261 -29.78 -29.48 8.59
C GLY A 261 -30.51 -28.14 8.66
N GLY A 262 -30.16 -27.24 7.75
CA GLY A 262 -30.91 -26.02 7.45
C GLY A 262 -31.77 -26.21 6.21
N ARG A 263 -33.08 -25.94 6.34
CA ARG A 263 -34.12 -26.07 5.31
C ARG A 263 -33.73 -25.41 3.98
N ARG A 264 -33.85 -26.17 2.88
CA ARG A 264 -33.67 -25.70 1.50
C ARG A 264 -34.90 -24.90 1.05
N GLY A 265 -34.78 -23.58 1.00
CA GLY A 265 -35.67 -22.72 0.21
C GLY A 265 -35.34 -22.84 -1.28
N ARG A 266 -36.32 -23.23 -2.09
CA ARG A 266 -36.22 -23.29 -3.56
C ARG A 266 -36.20 -21.87 -4.14
N GLY A 267 -35.01 -21.31 -4.34
CA GLY A 267 -34.79 -20.06 -5.08
C GLY A 267 -34.47 -20.34 -6.55
N ARG A 268 -35.28 -19.79 -7.45
CA ARG A 268 -35.20 -19.91 -8.92
C ARG A 268 -33.79 -19.59 -9.45
N GLY A 269 -33.34 -20.40 -10.41
CA GLY A 269 -32.02 -20.33 -11.02
C GLY A 269 -31.72 -18.98 -11.67
N ARG A 270 -30.81 -18.21 -11.05
CA ARG A 270 -30.04 -17.17 -11.73
C ARG A 270 -28.67 -17.75 -12.06
N SER A 271 -28.29 -17.67 -13.33
CA SER A 271 -27.02 -18.11 -13.91
C SER A 271 -25.82 -17.89 -12.97
N ARG A 272 -25.21 -18.99 -12.51
CA ARG A 272 -24.01 -19.00 -11.65
C ARG A 272 -22.72 -18.63 -12.40
N ASN A 273 -22.72 -18.67 -13.73
CA ASN A 273 -21.48 -18.52 -14.53
C ASN A 273 -20.87 -17.11 -14.50
N ARG A 274 -21.65 -16.04 -14.30
CA ARG A 274 -21.09 -14.66 -14.31
C ARG A 274 -20.40 -14.24 -13.01
N ARG A 275 -20.52 -15.00 -11.90
CA ARG A 275 -19.83 -14.67 -10.62
C ARG A 275 -18.42 -15.26 -10.51
N SER A 276 -18.03 -16.18 -11.40
CA SER A 276 -16.79 -16.95 -11.30
C SER A 276 -15.53 -16.18 -11.71
N SER A 277 -15.63 -15.27 -12.68
CA SER A 277 -14.46 -14.62 -13.33
C SER A 277 -13.93 -13.36 -12.64
N ARG A 278 -14.63 -12.84 -11.62
CA ARG A 278 -14.19 -11.61 -10.93
C ARG A 278 -13.19 -11.94 -9.83
N LEU A 279 -11.96 -11.45 -9.99
CA LEU A 279 -10.93 -11.53 -8.96
C LEU A 279 -11.39 -10.90 -7.65
N ARG A 280 -11.13 -11.60 -6.54
CA ARG A 280 -11.31 -11.09 -5.18
C ARG A 280 -10.03 -10.42 -4.67
N ARG A 281 -10.17 -9.62 -3.61
CA ARG A 281 -9.05 -9.00 -2.88
C ARG A 281 -8.94 -9.69 -1.51
N LEU A 282 -8.39 -10.90 -1.49
CA LEU A 282 -8.21 -11.68 -0.26
C LEU A 282 -6.95 -11.27 0.49
N GLY A 283 -5.91 -10.88 -0.25
CA GLY A 283 -4.67 -10.35 0.29
C GLY A 283 -4.10 -9.23 -0.57
N ASP A 284 -2.94 -8.72 -0.15
CA ASP A 284 -2.23 -7.65 -0.82
C ASP A 284 -0.72 -7.89 -0.71
N LEU A 285 -0.08 -8.18 -1.84
CA LEU A 285 1.34 -8.50 -1.91
C LEU A 285 2.21 -7.32 -1.45
N ILE A 286 1.84 -6.09 -1.81
CA ILE A 286 2.59 -4.89 -1.44
C ILE A 286 2.47 -4.68 0.07
N ALA A 287 1.29 -4.86 0.65
CA ALA A 287 1.12 -4.73 2.10
C ALA A 287 1.92 -5.78 2.89
N LEU A 288 1.95 -7.03 2.41
CA LEU A 288 2.75 -8.08 3.01
C LEU A 288 4.25 -7.80 2.89
N SER A 289 4.72 -7.38 1.71
CA SER A 289 6.12 -7.02 1.48
C SER A 289 6.55 -5.84 2.35
N ARG A 290 5.73 -4.78 2.45
CA ARG A 290 6.00 -3.64 3.35
C ARG A 290 6.04 -4.05 4.81
N SER A 291 5.23 -5.03 5.21
CA SER A 291 5.26 -5.56 6.57
C SER A 291 6.59 -6.29 6.85
N ALA A 292 7.08 -7.10 5.91
CA ALA A 292 8.38 -7.77 6.01
C ALA A 292 9.53 -6.76 6.06
N GLN A 293 9.55 -5.80 5.14
CA GLN A 293 10.54 -4.70 5.12
C GLN A 293 10.53 -3.89 6.42
N ALA A 294 9.36 -3.56 6.98
CA ALA A 294 9.27 -2.82 8.24
C ALA A 294 9.82 -3.60 9.45
N ARG A 295 9.80 -4.94 9.39
CA ARG A 295 10.40 -5.80 10.44
C ARG A 295 11.92 -5.91 10.28
N ALA A 296 12.40 -6.05 9.05
CA ALA A 296 13.83 -6.09 8.74
C ALA A 296 14.51 -4.72 8.92
N TYR A 297 13.76 -3.64 8.75
CA TYR A 297 14.23 -2.27 8.88
C TYR A 297 13.37 -1.48 9.89
N PRO A 298 13.53 -1.74 11.20
CA PRO A 298 12.63 -1.25 12.23
C PRO A 298 12.93 0.20 12.62
N LYS A 299 12.72 1.15 11.69
CA LYS A 299 12.80 2.59 11.97
C LYS A 299 11.54 3.16 12.62
N PHE A 300 10.44 2.42 12.64
CA PHE A 300 9.17 2.92 13.12
C PHE A 300 8.35 1.89 13.93
N PRO A 301 7.65 2.33 15.00
CA PRO A 301 7.73 3.67 15.59
C PRO A 301 9.10 3.91 16.21
N ALA A 302 9.61 5.12 16.00
CA ALA A 302 10.80 5.59 16.67
C ALA A 302 10.56 5.51 18.18
N TYR A 303 11.56 5.05 18.94
CA TYR A 303 11.44 4.97 20.40
C TYR A 303 11.25 6.36 21.03
N SER A 304 11.60 7.44 20.33
CA SER A 304 11.30 8.82 20.73
C SER A 304 10.93 9.63 19.49
N PRO A 305 9.63 9.88 19.23
CA PRO A 305 9.23 10.71 18.11
C PRO A 305 9.68 12.16 18.31
N VAL A 306 10.06 12.82 17.23
CA VAL A 306 10.34 14.27 17.25
C VAL A 306 9.05 15.01 17.66
N PRO A 307 9.10 15.94 18.64
CA PRO A 307 7.91 16.68 19.05
C PRO A 307 7.22 17.39 17.88
N PRO A 308 5.89 17.60 17.93
CA PRO A 308 5.17 18.21 16.81
C PRO A 308 5.55 19.68 16.63
N ALA A 309 6.03 20.03 15.42
CA ALA A 309 6.25 21.42 15.04
C ALA A 309 6.30 21.58 13.52
N VAL A 310 5.73 22.68 13.03
CA VAL A 310 5.83 23.16 11.65
C VAL A 310 6.83 24.31 11.62
N LYS A 311 8.08 24.03 11.24
CA LYS A 311 9.19 25.02 11.33
C LYS A 311 8.92 26.29 10.52
N LYS A 312 8.33 26.14 9.32
CA LYS A 312 7.95 27.21 8.39
C LYS A 312 6.66 26.83 7.67
N GLY A 313 5.90 27.83 7.24
CA GLY A 313 4.64 27.61 6.54
C GLY A 313 3.50 27.23 7.48
N THR A 314 2.45 26.66 6.89
CA THR A 314 1.21 26.32 7.60
C THR A 314 0.70 24.94 7.21
N LEU A 315 0.11 24.20 8.16
CA LEU A 315 -0.68 23.00 7.86
C LEU A 315 -2.17 23.27 8.07
N ILE A 316 -3.00 22.71 7.19
CA ILE A 316 -4.45 22.61 7.37
C ILE A 316 -4.84 21.12 7.33
N ILE A 317 -5.39 20.62 8.43
CA ILE A 317 -5.68 19.20 8.60
C ILE A 317 -7.17 19.05 8.93
N ALA A 318 -7.98 18.55 7.99
CA ALA A 318 -9.44 18.51 8.09
C ALA A 318 -10.00 17.08 8.17
N GLY A 319 -10.97 16.84 9.06
CA GLY A 319 -11.52 15.51 9.36
C GLY A 319 -12.40 14.89 8.27
N GLY A 320 -12.83 15.63 7.25
CA GLY A 320 -13.69 15.14 6.16
C GLY A 320 -15.16 15.53 6.31
N GLY A 321 -16.06 14.95 5.49
CA GLY A 321 -17.50 15.20 5.58
C GLY A 321 -17.96 16.62 5.20
N GLY A 322 -17.10 17.39 4.52
CA GLY A 322 -17.29 18.81 4.22
C GLY A 322 -16.20 19.65 4.89
N MET A 323 -15.99 20.88 4.41
CA MET A 323 -15.04 21.82 5.01
C MET A 323 -15.76 22.75 5.98
N PRO A 324 -15.14 23.11 7.12
CA PRO A 324 -15.57 24.26 7.91
C PRO A 324 -15.67 25.53 7.03
N PRO A 325 -16.63 26.44 7.30
CA PRO A 325 -16.72 27.72 6.60
C PRO A 325 -15.42 28.52 6.67
N GLY A 326 -15.04 29.20 5.59
CA GLY A 326 -13.86 30.06 5.53
C GLY A 326 -12.50 29.33 5.46
N LEU A 327 -12.47 27.99 5.57
CA LEU A 327 -11.21 27.25 5.63
C LEU A 327 -10.44 27.29 4.30
N MET A 328 -11.14 27.28 3.16
CA MET A 328 -10.49 27.26 1.84
C MET A 328 -9.97 28.64 1.45
N GLU A 329 -10.65 29.70 1.88
CA GLU A 329 -10.18 31.08 1.78
C GLU A 329 -8.89 31.26 2.56
N ARG A 330 -8.83 30.74 3.80
CA ARG A 330 -7.58 30.71 4.59
C ARG A 330 -6.48 29.89 3.91
N PHE A 331 -6.81 28.76 3.27
CA PHE A 331 -5.83 28.00 2.50
C PHE A 331 -5.21 28.84 1.38
N ILE A 332 -6.04 29.55 0.59
CA ILE A 332 -5.56 30.42 -0.49
C ILE A 332 -4.73 31.58 0.09
N GLU A 333 -5.17 32.19 1.19
CA GLU A 333 -4.44 33.24 1.88
C GLU A 333 -3.05 32.75 2.34
N PHE A 334 -2.97 31.59 3.00
CA PHE A 334 -1.69 31.02 3.45
C PHE A 334 -0.78 30.55 2.32
N ALA A 335 -1.33 30.29 1.13
CA ALA A 335 -0.52 30.07 -0.07
C ALA A 335 0.11 31.36 -0.61
N GLY A 336 -0.34 32.53 -0.17
CA GLY A 336 0.13 33.84 -0.66
C GLY A 336 -0.90 34.59 -1.50
N GLY A 337 -2.18 34.20 -1.45
CA GLY A 337 -3.27 34.88 -2.13
C GLY A 337 -3.72 34.19 -3.42
N LYS A 338 -4.55 34.89 -4.19
CA LYS A 338 -5.28 34.34 -5.35
C LYS A 338 -4.38 33.93 -6.51
N ASP A 339 -3.22 34.57 -6.66
CA ASP A 339 -2.26 34.29 -7.73
C ASP A 339 -1.18 33.27 -7.33
N ALA A 340 -1.27 32.73 -6.11
CA ALA A 340 -0.34 31.70 -5.65
C ALA A 340 -0.57 30.37 -6.39
N PRO A 341 0.48 29.68 -6.87
CA PRO A 341 0.34 28.38 -7.51
C PRO A 341 -0.18 27.32 -6.52
N LEU A 342 -1.38 26.80 -6.77
CA LEU A 342 -2.03 25.76 -5.96
C LEU A 342 -2.02 24.41 -6.68
N VAL A 343 -1.57 23.35 -6.00
CA VAL A 343 -1.54 21.99 -6.55
C VAL A 343 -2.44 21.05 -5.76
N TYR A 344 -3.39 20.42 -6.42
CA TYR A 344 -4.19 19.35 -5.83
C TYR A 344 -3.56 17.97 -6.05
N VAL A 345 -3.53 17.14 -5.01
CA VAL A 345 -3.05 15.75 -5.06
C VAL A 345 -4.22 14.83 -4.70
N PRO A 346 -4.84 14.15 -5.68
CA PRO A 346 -5.90 13.19 -5.42
C PRO A 346 -5.39 11.98 -4.62
N CYS A 347 -6.22 11.48 -3.70
CA CYS A 347 -5.92 10.31 -2.87
C CYS A 347 -6.79 9.08 -3.25
N GLU A 348 -7.33 9.05 -4.48
CA GLU A 348 -8.28 8.04 -4.94
C GLU A 348 -7.64 6.66 -5.20
N GLU A 349 -8.38 5.58 -4.94
CA GLU A 349 -7.96 4.21 -5.26
C GLU A 349 -7.99 3.89 -6.76
N ARG A 350 -8.63 4.69 -7.61
CA ARG A 350 -8.80 4.42 -9.05
C ARG A 350 -7.52 4.71 -9.82
N GLU A 351 -7.23 3.94 -10.88
CA GLU A 351 -6.03 4.15 -11.70
C GLU A 351 -6.04 5.48 -12.43
N THR A 352 -7.21 5.83 -12.94
CA THR A 352 -7.43 7.10 -13.61
C THR A 352 -8.24 7.99 -12.69
N VAL A 353 -7.78 9.23 -12.58
CA VAL A 353 -8.48 10.30 -11.87
C VAL A 353 -9.04 11.29 -12.88
N SER A 354 -10.02 12.08 -12.48
CA SER A 354 -10.57 13.13 -13.32
C SER A 354 -9.48 14.11 -13.74
N ARG A 355 -9.45 14.51 -15.03
CA ARG A 355 -8.57 15.57 -15.53
C ARG A 355 -8.95 16.96 -15.02
N THR A 356 -10.17 17.10 -14.49
CA THR A 356 -10.69 18.32 -13.87
C THR A 356 -11.21 17.99 -12.47
N PRO A 357 -10.33 17.78 -11.48
CA PRO A 357 -10.75 17.50 -10.12
C PRO A 357 -11.63 18.63 -9.58
N GLY A 358 -12.70 18.30 -8.86
CA GLY A 358 -13.66 19.29 -8.35
C GLY A 358 -13.04 20.36 -7.45
N MET A 359 -11.91 20.06 -6.80
CA MET A 359 -11.16 21.01 -5.97
C MET A 359 -10.64 22.21 -6.78
N LEU A 360 -10.18 21.99 -8.02
CA LEU A 360 -9.71 23.09 -8.87
C LEU A 360 -10.85 24.07 -9.18
N ALA A 361 -12.03 23.53 -9.48
CA ALA A 361 -13.21 24.37 -9.69
C ALA A 361 -13.63 25.11 -8.42
N ALA A 362 -13.47 24.50 -7.24
CA ALA A 362 -13.73 25.15 -5.96
C ALA A 362 -12.79 26.34 -5.70
N TRP A 363 -11.49 26.17 -5.91
CA TRP A 363 -10.52 27.28 -5.77
C TRP A 363 -10.74 28.40 -6.78
N LYS A 364 -11.05 28.07 -8.05
CA LYS A 364 -11.38 29.08 -9.07
C LYS A 364 -12.60 29.92 -8.68
N ARG A 365 -13.63 29.32 -8.08
CA ARG A 365 -14.79 30.06 -7.56
C ARG A 365 -14.44 31.01 -6.41
N LEU A 366 -13.39 30.70 -5.65
CA LEU A 366 -12.83 31.57 -4.61
C LEU A 366 -11.83 32.62 -5.16
N GLY A 367 -11.63 32.62 -6.48
CA GLY A 367 -10.80 33.59 -7.19
C GLY A 367 -9.35 33.18 -7.42
N ALA A 368 -8.96 31.93 -7.13
CA ALA A 368 -7.61 31.46 -7.43
C ALA A 368 -7.38 31.38 -8.95
N THR A 369 -6.25 31.90 -9.43
CA THR A 369 -5.94 32.06 -10.86
C THR A 369 -4.96 30.99 -11.37
N ASP A 370 -4.01 30.56 -10.54
CA ASP A 370 -3.04 29.50 -10.86
C ASP A 370 -3.33 28.22 -10.06
N VAL A 371 -4.06 27.29 -10.69
CA VAL A 371 -4.42 26.00 -10.08
C VAL A 371 -4.10 24.84 -11.00
N ASP A 372 -3.46 23.81 -10.45
CA ASP A 372 -3.08 22.60 -11.15
C ASP A 372 -3.26 21.37 -10.24
N TRP A 373 -2.97 20.20 -10.76
CA TRP A 373 -3.00 18.94 -10.01
C TRP A 373 -1.90 17.99 -10.49
N VAL A 374 -1.54 17.06 -9.60
CA VAL A 374 -0.61 15.97 -9.89
C VAL A 374 -1.16 14.65 -9.39
N HIS A 375 -0.97 13.59 -10.18
CA HIS A 375 -1.29 12.23 -9.78
C HIS A 375 -0.38 11.25 -10.50
N THR A 376 0.15 10.31 -9.74
CA THR A 376 0.74 9.08 -10.27
C THR A 376 0.53 7.97 -9.26
N LYS A 377 0.53 6.74 -9.76
CA LYS A 377 0.65 5.52 -8.95
C LYS A 377 1.94 4.77 -9.20
N ASP A 378 2.76 5.32 -10.07
CA ASP A 378 4.10 4.85 -10.36
C ASP A 378 5.08 5.70 -9.56
N ARG A 379 5.76 5.03 -8.63
CA ARG A 379 6.77 5.63 -7.77
C ARG A 379 7.94 6.20 -8.57
N ASN A 380 8.30 5.58 -9.70
CA ASN A 380 9.38 6.06 -10.55
C ASN A 380 8.98 7.40 -11.17
N VAL A 381 7.74 7.52 -11.67
CA VAL A 381 7.19 8.80 -12.15
C VAL A 381 7.22 9.86 -11.05
N ALA A 382 6.82 9.52 -9.81
CA ALA A 382 6.92 10.45 -8.67
C ALA A 382 8.36 10.86 -8.31
N HIS A 383 9.36 10.08 -8.75
CA HIS A 383 10.77 10.35 -8.50
C HIS A 383 11.46 11.09 -9.65
N THR A 384 11.03 10.89 -10.91
CA THR A 384 11.78 11.33 -12.10
C THR A 384 10.99 12.14 -13.13
N ASP A 385 9.66 12.19 -13.08
CA ASP A 385 8.87 12.90 -14.10
C ASP A 385 8.91 14.43 -13.90
N GLU A 386 9.69 15.12 -14.74
CA GLU A 386 9.94 16.56 -14.58
C GLU A 386 8.67 17.42 -14.71
N ALA A 387 7.68 17.01 -15.51
CA ALA A 387 6.43 17.77 -15.62
C ALA A 387 5.62 17.74 -14.31
N LEU A 388 5.58 16.59 -13.64
CA LEU A 388 5.00 16.45 -12.30
C LEU A 388 5.82 17.23 -11.26
N LEU A 389 7.14 17.07 -11.27
CA LEU A 389 8.02 17.67 -10.27
C LEU A 389 8.02 19.20 -10.36
N GLU A 390 7.98 19.78 -11.56
CA GLU A 390 7.98 21.23 -11.76
C GLU A 390 6.74 21.91 -11.16
N LYS A 391 5.58 21.26 -11.24
CA LYS A 391 4.37 21.75 -10.56
C LYS A 391 4.58 21.85 -9.04
N LEU A 392 5.23 20.85 -8.43
CA LEU A 392 5.53 20.84 -7.00
C LEU A 392 6.66 21.82 -6.60
N ARG A 393 7.64 22.07 -7.48
CA ARG A 393 8.69 23.08 -7.26
C ARG A 393 8.10 24.49 -7.13
N ARG A 394 7.13 24.83 -8.00
CA ARG A 394 6.49 26.16 -8.01
C ARG A 394 5.39 26.31 -6.98
N ALA A 395 4.77 25.20 -6.56
CA ALA A 395 3.65 25.21 -5.63
C ALA A 395 3.92 26.04 -4.37
N LYS A 396 2.94 26.86 -4.01
CA LYS A 396 2.85 27.59 -2.74
C LYS A 396 1.75 27.04 -1.83
N GLY A 397 0.75 26.37 -2.42
CA GLY A 397 -0.21 25.55 -1.69
C GLY A 397 -0.30 24.15 -2.28
N VAL A 398 -0.28 23.10 -1.45
CA VAL A 398 -0.63 21.74 -1.89
C VAL A 398 -1.78 21.20 -1.06
N TRP A 399 -2.78 20.62 -1.71
CA TRP A 399 -3.93 20.03 -1.02
C TRP A 399 -4.10 18.55 -1.33
N PHE A 400 -4.10 17.71 -0.29
CA PHE A 400 -4.38 16.28 -0.40
C PHE A 400 -5.88 15.97 -0.30
N GLY A 401 -6.39 15.29 -1.31
CA GLY A 401 -7.79 14.86 -1.38
C GLY A 401 -8.17 13.75 -0.39
N GLY A 402 -9.47 13.46 -0.33
CA GLY A 402 -10.00 12.27 0.33
C GLY A 402 -9.80 11.00 -0.51
N GLY A 403 -10.00 9.85 0.13
CA GLY A 403 -9.83 8.54 -0.50
C GLY A 403 -9.13 7.56 0.45
N ARG A 404 -7.96 7.06 0.05
CA ARG A 404 -7.18 6.10 0.85
C ARG A 404 -5.71 6.46 0.87
N GLN A 405 -5.26 6.90 2.04
CA GLN A 405 -3.94 7.48 2.30
C GLN A 405 -2.78 6.53 2.00
N TRP A 406 -2.98 5.21 2.08
CA TRP A 406 -1.95 4.25 1.69
C TRP A 406 -1.53 4.38 0.21
N ASN A 407 -2.42 4.86 -0.68
CA ASN A 407 -2.05 5.11 -2.08
C ASN A 407 -0.99 6.22 -2.19
N LEU A 408 -1.08 7.26 -1.36
CA LEU A 408 -0.10 8.35 -1.36
C LEU A 408 1.24 7.85 -0.84
N VAL A 409 1.24 6.99 0.17
CA VAL A 409 2.47 6.36 0.68
C VAL A 409 3.13 5.52 -0.41
N ASP A 410 2.39 4.66 -1.08
CA ASP A 410 2.96 3.80 -2.14
C ASP A 410 3.51 4.62 -3.32
N SER A 411 2.86 5.74 -3.65
CA SER A 411 3.22 6.55 -4.81
C SER A 411 4.34 7.54 -4.51
N TYR A 412 4.34 8.19 -3.34
CA TYR A 412 5.17 9.37 -3.10
C TYR A 412 6.19 9.22 -1.97
N GLN A 413 5.97 8.39 -0.94
CA GLN A 413 6.89 8.32 0.22
C GLN A 413 8.34 8.16 -0.24
N ASN A 414 9.30 8.92 0.30
CA ASN A 414 10.73 8.85 -0.10
C ASN A 414 11.01 9.01 -1.62
N THR A 415 10.20 9.80 -2.33
CA THR A 415 10.48 10.21 -3.73
C THR A 415 10.87 11.69 -3.81
N THR A 416 11.32 12.14 -4.98
CA THR A 416 11.60 13.56 -5.24
C THR A 416 10.35 14.41 -5.06
N ALA A 417 9.17 13.94 -5.51
CA ALA A 417 7.91 14.63 -5.26
C ALA A 417 7.64 14.81 -3.76
N HIS A 418 7.89 13.80 -2.92
CA HIS A 418 7.72 13.92 -1.47
C HIS A 418 8.66 14.96 -0.85
N LYS A 419 9.93 14.99 -1.26
CA LYS A 419 10.86 16.07 -0.88
C LYS A 419 10.30 17.44 -1.27
N LEU A 420 9.85 17.60 -2.52
CA LEU A 420 9.32 18.87 -3.01
C LEU A 420 8.05 19.32 -2.27
N MET A 421 7.20 18.39 -1.84
CA MET A 421 6.05 18.69 -0.97
C MET A 421 6.50 19.25 0.38
N HIS A 422 7.57 18.72 0.99
CA HIS A 422 8.16 19.32 2.19
C HIS A 422 8.77 20.69 1.92
N ASP A 423 9.39 20.87 0.75
CA ASP A 423 9.97 22.15 0.37
C ASP A 423 8.91 23.25 0.24
N VAL A 424 7.63 22.93 -0.01
CA VAL A 424 6.52 23.91 0.03
C VAL A 424 6.45 24.57 1.42
N LEU A 425 6.49 23.79 2.50
CA LEU A 425 6.52 24.31 3.87
C LEU A 425 7.82 25.06 4.16
N ALA A 426 8.96 24.54 3.71
CA ALA A 426 10.26 25.19 3.88
C ALA A 426 10.31 26.59 3.23
N ARG A 427 9.55 26.79 2.14
CA ARG A 427 9.36 28.08 1.45
C ARG A 427 8.27 28.96 2.07
N GLY A 428 7.66 28.55 3.18
CA GLY A 428 6.61 29.29 3.87
C GLY A 428 5.20 29.10 3.31
N GLY A 429 5.00 28.15 2.39
CA GLY A 429 3.70 27.83 1.82
C GLY A 429 2.80 27.02 2.76
N VAL A 430 1.70 26.51 2.21
CA VAL A 430 0.69 25.75 2.95
C VAL A 430 0.53 24.32 2.41
N ILE A 431 0.45 23.36 3.33
CA ILE A 431 0.01 22.00 3.02
C ILE A 431 -1.35 21.79 3.67
N GLY A 432 -2.34 21.39 2.89
CA GLY A 432 -3.70 21.13 3.35
C GLY A 432 -4.15 19.71 3.01
N GLY A 433 -5.19 19.23 3.68
CA GLY A 433 -5.82 17.98 3.28
C GLY A 433 -7.02 17.59 4.11
N SER A 434 -7.86 16.74 3.52
CA SER A 434 -9.13 16.31 4.11
C SER A 434 -9.27 14.79 4.11
N SER A 435 -9.83 14.24 5.19
CA SER A 435 -10.04 12.79 5.34
C SER A 435 -8.70 12.05 5.20
N ALA A 436 -8.53 11.16 4.23
CA ALA A 436 -7.23 10.54 3.94
C ALA A 436 -6.08 11.57 3.81
N GLY A 437 -6.34 12.73 3.21
CA GLY A 437 -5.39 13.84 3.10
C GLY A 437 -5.06 14.55 4.43
N ALA A 438 -5.84 14.34 5.49
CA ALA A 438 -5.47 14.74 6.85
C ALA A 438 -4.55 13.70 7.49
N SER A 439 -4.93 12.42 7.47
CA SER A 439 -4.14 11.33 8.06
C SER A 439 -2.73 11.23 7.48
N ILE A 440 -2.57 11.47 6.17
CA ILE A 440 -1.27 11.36 5.50
C ILE A 440 -0.25 12.40 5.97
N GLN A 441 -0.70 13.52 6.55
CA GLN A 441 0.19 14.59 7.00
C GLN A 441 0.93 14.23 8.29
N GLY A 442 0.40 13.29 9.08
CA GLY A 442 1.05 12.84 10.31
C GLY A 442 2.31 12.02 10.04
N ALA A 443 3.22 12.02 11.01
CA ALA A 443 4.32 11.07 11.06
C ALA A 443 3.80 9.63 11.13
N TYR A 444 2.83 9.37 12.02
CA TYR A 444 2.14 8.09 12.04
C TYR A 444 0.94 8.12 11.09
N MET A 445 0.87 7.17 10.16
CA MET A 445 -0.29 7.01 9.30
C MET A 445 -1.32 6.06 9.91
N CYS A 446 -2.41 6.63 10.44
CA CYS A 446 -3.57 5.86 10.84
C CYS A 446 -4.25 5.23 9.60
N ARG A 447 -4.81 4.03 9.77
CA ARG A 447 -5.73 3.39 8.79
C ARG A 447 -5.11 3.06 7.43
N GLY A 448 -3.85 2.65 7.46
CA GLY A 448 -3.07 2.25 6.30
C GLY A 448 -3.43 0.89 5.68
N ASN A 449 -4.28 0.07 6.31
CA ASN A 449 -4.63 -1.25 5.74
C ASN A 449 -5.29 -1.06 4.38
N SER A 450 -4.80 -1.70 3.32
CA SER A 450 -5.38 -1.60 1.98
C SER A 450 -6.69 -2.37 1.83
N LEU A 451 -6.86 -3.47 2.58
CA LEU A 451 -8.03 -4.36 2.53
C LEU A 451 -9.25 -3.82 3.29
N GLY A 452 -9.10 -2.74 4.06
CA GLY A 452 -10.20 -2.13 4.80
C GLY A 452 -9.82 -0.83 5.50
N ASN A 453 -10.80 -0.09 6.01
CA ASN A 453 -10.59 1.21 6.64
C ASN A 453 -10.79 1.22 8.17
N ARG A 454 -10.94 0.04 8.77
CA ARG A 454 -11.25 -0.14 10.19
C ARG A 454 -10.02 -0.26 11.07
N ASP A 455 -8.97 -0.89 10.56
CA ASP A 455 -7.76 -1.13 11.35
C ASP A 455 -6.99 0.19 11.51
N SER A 456 -6.87 0.74 12.72
CA SER A 456 -6.14 1.99 12.97
C SER A 456 -4.63 1.83 12.81
N MET A 457 -4.11 0.66 13.17
CA MET A 457 -2.72 0.27 13.03
C MET A 457 -2.59 -0.77 11.91
N ALA A 458 -1.69 -0.50 10.96
CA ALA A 458 -1.47 -1.36 9.81
C ALA A 458 0.04 -1.47 9.58
N GLU A 459 0.62 -2.58 10.03
CA GLU A 459 2.04 -2.88 9.89
C GLU A 459 2.53 -2.65 8.44
N GLY A 460 3.71 -2.04 8.29
CA GLY A 460 4.28 -1.64 6.99
C GLY A 460 3.70 -0.33 6.41
N TYR A 461 2.58 0.14 6.95
CA TYR A 461 1.89 1.38 6.56
C TYR A 461 1.71 2.34 7.74
N GLU A 462 2.59 2.27 8.73
CA GLU A 462 2.51 3.09 9.94
C GLU A 462 3.20 4.45 9.77
N ILE A 463 3.93 4.67 8.67
CA ILE A 463 4.67 5.89 8.36
C ILE A 463 3.90 6.69 7.30
N GLY A 464 3.52 7.93 7.62
CA GLY A 464 2.90 8.88 6.68
C GLY A 464 3.93 9.68 5.87
N LEU A 465 3.48 10.78 5.26
CA LEU A 465 4.38 11.76 4.62
C LEU A 465 5.00 12.73 5.64
N GLY A 466 4.51 12.75 6.89
CA GLY A 466 5.25 13.33 8.01
C GLY A 466 5.47 14.85 7.96
N PHE A 467 4.51 15.61 7.44
CA PHE A 467 4.53 17.08 7.51
C PHE A 467 4.36 17.60 8.95
N LEU A 468 3.68 16.83 9.81
CA LEU A 468 3.60 17.06 11.25
C LEU A 468 4.21 15.87 11.99
N THR A 469 5.31 16.12 12.71
CA THR A 469 6.05 15.11 13.48
C THR A 469 5.34 14.72 14.77
N GLY A 470 5.60 13.51 15.28
CA GLY A 470 5.16 13.10 16.62
C GLY A 470 3.65 12.94 16.84
N VAL A 471 2.85 12.95 15.76
CA VAL A 471 1.40 12.81 15.83
C VAL A 471 0.89 11.59 15.06
N ALA A 472 -0.27 11.10 15.48
CA ALA A 472 -1.12 10.17 14.75
C ALA A 472 -2.48 10.83 14.49
N ILE A 473 -2.84 11.04 13.21
CA ILE A 473 -4.05 11.78 12.84
C ILE A 473 -5.12 10.82 12.30
N ASP A 474 -6.28 10.82 12.95
CA ASP A 474 -7.48 10.12 12.50
C ASP A 474 -8.62 11.11 12.22
N GLN A 475 -9.53 10.70 11.35
CA GLN A 475 -10.48 11.54 10.61
C GLN A 475 -11.85 10.88 10.62
N HIS A 476 -12.91 11.59 10.23
CA HIS A 476 -14.30 11.13 10.37
C HIS A 476 -14.56 10.52 11.76
N PHE A 477 -14.02 11.16 12.80
CA PHE A 477 -13.62 10.47 14.02
C PHE A 477 -14.81 9.94 14.84
N THR A 478 -15.63 10.82 15.41
CA THR A 478 -16.85 10.42 16.12
C THR A 478 -17.88 9.79 15.18
N GLN A 479 -18.00 10.29 13.95
CA GLN A 479 -18.99 9.84 12.96
C GLN A 479 -18.80 8.37 12.55
N ARG A 480 -17.60 7.82 12.73
CA ARG A 480 -17.28 6.41 12.43
C ARG A 480 -16.91 5.61 13.68
N ASN A 481 -17.23 6.11 14.88
CA ASN A 481 -16.96 5.46 16.16
C ASN A 481 -15.48 5.06 16.35
N ARG A 482 -14.57 6.01 16.10
CA ARG A 482 -13.11 5.76 16.07
C ARG A 482 -12.39 6.05 17.38
N LEU A 483 -13.11 6.47 18.42
CA LEU A 483 -12.53 6.74 19.74
C LEU A 483 -11.80 5.50 20.32
N PRO A 484 -12.40 4.29 20.33
CA PRO A 484 -11.72 3.11 20.87
C PRO A 484 -10.44 2.75 20.11
N ASP A 485 -10.45 2.97 18.79
CA ASP A 485 -9.30 2.73 17.92
C ASP A 485 -8.11 3.64 18.28
N MET A 486 -8.38 4.93 18.57
CA MET A 486 -7.35 5.88 18.98
C MET A 486 -6.89 5.64 20.41
N THR A 487 -7.78 5.26 21.33
CA THR A 487 -7.40 4.81 22.66
C THR A 487 -6.40 3.66 22.59
N GLY A 488 -6.66 2.65 21.74
CA GLY A 488 -5.76 1.51 21.52
C GLY A 488 -4.43 1.90 20.88
N LEU A 489 -4.46 2.78 19.88
CA LEU A 489 -3.24 3.29 19.25
C LEU A 489 -2.39 4.07 20.25
N ALA A 490 -2.98 4.98 21.02
CA ALA A 490 -2.27 5.77 22.02
C ALA A 490 -1.68 4.89 23.13
N LYS A 491 -2.35 3.81 23.54
CA LYS A 491 -1.78 2.82 24.47
C LYS A 491 -0.59 2.07 23.88
N THR A 492 -0.65 1.74 22.59
CA THR A 492 0.44 1.03 21.89
C THR A 492 1.63 1.95 21.64
N TYR A 493 1.38 3.23 21.35
CA TYR A 493 2.37 4.24 21.01
C TYR A 493 2.23 5.49 21.89
N PRO A 494 2.50 5.40 23.20
CA PRO A 494 2.19 6.46 24.17
C PRO A 494 3.01 7.75 23.98
N LYS A 495 4.08 7.70 23.19
CA LYS A 495 4.88 8.89 22.88
C LYS A 495 4.30 9.73 21.74
N LEU A 496 3.40 9.17 20.92
CA LEU A 496 2.70 9.92 19.89
C LEU A 496 1.54 10.70 20.51
N LEU A 497 1.29 11.91 20.00
CA LEU A 497 0.05 12.64 20.27
C LEU A 497 -1.02 12.17 19.29
N GLY A 498 -2.10 11.56 19.80
CA GLY A 498 -3.24 11.17 18.97
C GLY A 498 -4.16 12.37 18.71
N ILE A 499 -4.56 12.58 17.46
CA ILE A 499 -5.45 13.67 17.05
C ILE A 499 -6.63 13.07 16.28
N GLY A 500 -7.82 13.10 16.86
CA GLY A 500 -9.07 12.67 16.24
C GLY A 500 -9.89 13.85 15.76
N LEU A 501 -10.06 13.98 14.45
CA LEU A 501 -10.79 15.07 13.80
C LEU A 501 -12.19 14.62 13.37
N ASP A 502 -13.21 15.27 13.89
CA ASP A 502 -14.58 15.07 13.41
C ASP A 502 -14.76 15.56 11.97
N GLU A 503 -15.82 15.08 11.31
CA GLU A 503 -16.28 15.68 10.07
C GLU A 503 -16.55 17.19 10.24
N ALA A 504 -16.15 18.01 9.28
CA ALA A 504 -16.23 19.47 9.36
C ALA A 504 -15.57 20.10 10.60
N ALA A 505 -14.58 19.42 11.18
CA ALA A 505 -13.57 19.99 12.08
C ALA A 505 -12.19 19.94 11.41
N SER A 506 -11.34 20.91 11.75
CA SER A 506 -9.97 20.99 11.27
C SER A 506 -9.07 21.66 12.27
N ILE A 507 -7.76 21.44 12.13
CA ILE A 507 -6.74 22.25 12.79
C ILE A 507 -5.92 23.01 11.76
N VAL A 508 -5.60 24.26 12.07
CA VAL A 508 -4.60 25.08 11.38
C VAL A 508 -3.36 25.13 12.25
N VAL A 509 -2.24 24.62 11.77
CA VAL A 509 -1.00 24.50 12.56
C VAL A 509 0.08 25.44 12.02
N ARG A 510 0.63 26.27 12.92
CA ARG A 510 1.79 27.14 12.66
C ARG A 510 2.75 27.05 13.85
N GLY A 511 4.03 26.78 13.59
CA GLY A 511 4.95 26.46 14.68
C GLY A 511 4.48 25.23 15.44
N THR A 512 4.29 25.38 16.75
CA THR A 512 3.78 24.32 17.64
C THR A 512 2.27 24.41 17.88
N VAL A 513 1.62 25.49 17.45
CA VAL A 513 0.24 25.78 17.86
C VAL A 513 -0.76 25.32 16.80
N ALA A 514 -1.73 24.52 17.23
CA ALA A 514 -2.92 24.17 16.48
C ALA A 514 -4.10 25.06 16.90
N GLU A 515 -4.75 25.73 15.93
CA GLU A 515 -6.02 26.44 16.09
C GLU A 515 -7.16 25.58 15.53
N VAL A 516 -8.22 25.37 16.30
CA VAL A 516 -9.39 24.60 15.85
C VAL A 516 -10.33 25.46 15.00
N VAL A 517 -10.52 25.06 13.75
CA VAL A 517 -11.52 25.63 12.84
C VAL A 517 -12.56 24.57 12.55
N ALA A 518 -13.77 24.73 13.07
CA ALA A 518 -14.80 23.71 13.04
C ALA A 518 -16.20 24.32 12.99
N ARG A 519 -17.18 23.52 12.57
CA ARG A 519 -18.59 23.81 12.89
C ARG A 519 -18.82 23.72 14.40
N THR A 520 -19.84 24.42 14.89
CA THR A 520 -20.15 24.54 16.33
C THR A 520 -20.43 23.20 17.02
N ASP A 521 -20.88 22.18 16.28
CA ASP A 521 -21.22 20.85 16.77
C ASP A 521 -20.15 19.79 16.48
N ARG A 522 -18.91 20.22 16.20
CA ARG A 522 -17.80 19.35 15.79
C ARG A 522 -16.54 19.68 16.55
N ASN A 523 -15.78 18.64 16.89
CA ASN A 523 -14.64 18.77 17.78
C ASN A 523 -13.36 18.15 17.22
N VAL A 524 -12.27 18.51 17.86
CA VAL A 524 -10.96 17.88 17.74
C VAL A 524 -10.64 17.21 19.08
N ASN A 525 -10.20 15.95 19.03
CA ASN A 525 -9.99 15.12 20.21
C ASN A 525 -8.48 14.84 20.34
N ILE A 526 -7.86 15.23 21.45
CA ILE A 526 -6.43 15.11 21.69
C ILE A 526 -6.17 14.01 22.71
N TYR A 527 -5.46 12.96 22.28
CA TYR A 527 -5.05 11.83 23.10
C TYR A 527 -3.59 12.03 23.48
N ASP A 528 -3.36 12.44 24.73
CA ASP A 528 -2.06 12.54 25.33
C ASP A 528 -1.85 11.42 26.35
N ARG A 529 -0.76 10.66 26.23
CA ARG A 529 -0.36 9.61 27.18
C ARG A 529 0.90 9.96 27.97
N SER A 530 1.40 11.20 27.89
CA SER A 530 2.31 11.71 28.93
C SER A 530 1.59 11.97 30.24
N GLN A 531 0.26 12.17 30.20
CA GLN A 531 -0.58 12.27 31.38
C GLN A 531 -1.27 10.93 31.68
N PRO A 532 -1.45 10.57 32.96
CA PRO A 532 -2.20 9.38 33.35
C PRO A 532 -3.68 9.52 32.96
N VAL A 533 -4.30 8.41 32.56
CA VAL A 533 -5.75 8.36 32.34
C VAL A 533 -6.43 8.16 33.68
N VAL A 534 -7.28 9.12 34.07
CA VAL A 534 -8.06 9.03 35.31
C VAL A 534 -9.31 8.16 35.08
N PRO A 535 -9.53 7.10 35.88
CA PRO A 535 -10.74 6.29 35.77
C PRO A 535 -12.00 7.14 35.95
N GLY A 536 -12.96 7.01 35.03
CA GLY A 536 -14.23 7.75 35.05
C GLY A 536 -14.23 9.05 34.25
N GLU A 537 -13.06 9.55 33.83
CA GLU A 537 -12.93 10.71 32.95
C GLU A 537 -12.71 10.32 31.48
N LEU A 538 -12.85 11.28 30.58
CA LEU A 538 -12.45 11.08 29.18
C LEU A 538 -10.94 10.88 29.12
N ASP A 539 -10.51 9.89 28.35
CA ASP A 539 -9.09 9.60 28.14
C ASP A 539 -8.45 10.52 27.08
N HIS A 540 -9.13 11.60 26.71
CA HIS A 540 -8.74 12.58 25.71
C HIS A 540 -9.36 13.94 26.03
N LEU A 541 -8.69 14.99 25.58
CA LEU A 541 -9.18 16.36 25.63
C LEU A 541 -10.04 16.66 24.40
N VAL A 542 -11.17 17.34 24.60
CA VAL A 542 -12.05 17.80 23.52
C VAL A 542 -11.85 19.29 23.29
N LEU A 543 -11.58 19.67 22.03
CA LEU A 543 -11.38 21.05 21.61
C LEU A 543 -12.43 21.45 20.56
N SER A 544 -13.11 22.56 20.81
CA SER A 544 -14.11 23.17 19.93
C SER A 544 -13.55 24.34 19.14
N HIS A 545 -14.34 24.89 18.21
CA HIS A 545 -13.95 26.00 17.36
C HIS A 545 -13.36 27.20 18.15
N GLY A 546 -12.25 27.74 17.64
CA GLY A 546 -11.55 28.89 18.21
C GLY A 546 -10.56 28.55 19.32
N GLN A 547 -10.64 27.36 19.91
CA GLN A 547 -9.66 26.91 20.90
C GLN A 547 -8.30 26.62 20.25
N ARG A 548 -7.24 26.81 21.05
CA ARG A 548 -5.85 26.63 20.63
C ARG A 548 -5.14 25.66 21.55
N TYR A 549 -4.23 24.88 20.99
CA TYR A 549 -3.46 23.88 21.71
C TYR A 549 -2.01 23.91 21.23
N ASP A 550 -1.05 23.96 22.16
CA ASP A 550 0.37 23.79 21.84
C ASP A 550 0.68 22.30 21.77
N LEU A 551 0.94 21.80 20.56
CA LEU A 551 1.19 20.39 20.29
C LEU A 551 2.50 19.88 20.89
N LYS A 552 3.47 20.78 21.16
CA LYS A 552 4.77 20.42 21.72
C LYS A 552 4.74 20.45 23.24
N ALA A 553 4.18 21.50 23.84
CA ALA A 553 4.01 21.64 25.28
C ALA A 553 2.85 20.78 25.82
N ARG A 554 1.95 20.34 24.95
CA ARG A 554 0.77 19.51 25.24
C ARG A 554 -0.23 20.19 26.18
N GLU A 555 -0.48 21.47 25.95
CA GLU A 555 -1.36 22.32 26.77
C GLU A 555 -2.35 23.14 25.96
N THR A 556 -3.50 23.48 26.56
CA THR A 556 -4.44 24.43 26.00
C THR A 556 -3.93 25.85 26.17
N LEU A 557 -4.12 26.67 25.13
CA LEU A 557 -3.74 28.07 25.17
C LEU A 557 -4.98 28.94 25.36
N ALA A 558 -4.82 30.03 26.11
CA ALA A 558 -5.86 31.04 26.23
C ALA A 558 -6.30 31.55 24.86
N VAL A 559 -7.60 31.77 24.69
CA VAL A 559 -8.16 32.36 23.47
C VAL A 559 -7.53 33.75 23.32
N ALA A 560 -6.88 34.01 22.17
CA ALA A 560 -6.33 35.33 21.91
C ALA A 560 -7.50 36.34 21.90
N PRO A 561 -7.37 37.52 22.55
CA PRO A 561 -8.40 38.54 22.46
C PRO A 561 -8.64 38.91 20.98
N PRO A 562 -9.87 39.24 20.58
CA PRO A 562 -10.16 39.62 19.20
C PRO A 562 -9.24 40.76 18.79
N LYS A 563 -8.62 40.64 17.60
CA LYS A 563 -7.89 41.76 17.00
C LYS A 563 -8.90 42.90 16.80
N LYS A 564 -8.68 44.01 17.51
CA LYS A 564 -9.46 45.24 17.39
C LYS A 564 -9.35 45.83 15.99
#